data_AF-A0A1V9EJS6-F1
#
_entry.id   AF-A0A1V9EJS6-F1
#
_cell.length_a   1.000
_cell.length_b   1.000
_cell.length_c   1.000
_cell.angle_alpha   90.00
_cell.angle_beta   90.00
_cell.angle_gamma   90.00
#
_symmetry.space_group_name_H-M   'P 1'
#
loop_
_entity.id
_entity.type
_entity.pdbx_description
1 polymer ?
#
loop_
_entity_poly.entity_id
_entity_poly.type
_entity_poly.pdbx_seq_one_letter_code
_entity_poly.pdbx_strand_id
1 'polypeptide(L)'
;MKAIAHARDPFGYDVKVENFCELDGVQKDISYFKNNIVKVIEQPGMMIEVFDTSLKRYYFGAVTWNQTILVGVRNKNGTWSVTKCFENPSASLVTPIFLRGNQLI
;
A
#
# COMPACT_ATOMS: atom_id res chain seq x y z
N MET A 1 14.56 11.38 1.44
CA MET A 1 14.81 10.06 0.82
C MET A 1 14.36 10.12 -0.64
N LYS A 2 15.08 9.49 -1.57
CA LYS A 2 14.77 9.55 -3.01
C LYS A 2 13.74 8.46 -3.34
N ALA A 3 12.65 8.81 -4.01
CA ALA A 3 11.69 7.83 -4.52
C ALA A 3 12.37 6.96 -5.58
N ILE A 4 12.12 5.65 -5.53
CA ILE A 4 12.62 4.72 -6.54
C ILE A 4 11.59 4.41 -7.61
N ALA A 5 10.31 4.54 -7.28
CA ALA A 5 9.22 4.42 -8.24
C ALA A 5 8.12 5.43 -7.94
N HIS A 6 7.31 5.65 -8.97
CA HIS A 6 6.01 6.30 -8.89
C HIS A 6 4.98 5.31 -9.41
N ALA A 7 3.82 5.29 -8.79
CA ALA A 7 2.65 4.55 -9.24
C ALA A 7 1.46 5.52 -9.26
N ARG A 8 0.52 5.32 -10.17
CA ARG A 8 -0.71 6.12 -10.21
C ARG A 8 -1.90 5.24 -9.88
N ASP A 9 -2.64 5.60 -8.84
CA ASP A 9 -3.80 4.81 -8.44
C ASP A 9 -4.98 5.00 -9.42
N PRO A 10 -6.05 4.17 -9.30
CA PRO A 10 -7.22 4.26 -10.19
C PRO A 10 -7.97 5.60 -10.14
N PHE A 11 -7.73 6.42 -9.11
CA PHE A 11 -8.33 7.75 -8.96
C PHE A 11 -7.40 8.86 -9.47
N GLY A 12 -6.26 8.50 -10.07
CA GLY A 12 -5.31 9.43 -10.66
C GLY A 12 -4.31 10.03 -9.67
N TYR A 13 -4.26 9.56 -8.42
CA TYR A 13 -3.30 10.06 -7.45
C TYR A 13 -1.92 9.44 -7.67
N ASP A 14 -0.89 10.29 -7.72
CA ASP A 14 0.49 9.84 -7.78
C ASP A 14 0.98 9.42 -6.38
N VAL A 15 1.39 8.15 -6.27
CA VAL A 15 1.92 7.51 -5.08
C VAL A 15 3.42 7.32 -5.23
N LYS A 16 4.19 7.85 -4.28
CA LYS A 16 5.63 7.68 -4.21
C LYS A 16 5.98 6.35 -3.53
N VAL A 17 6.78 5.54 -4.20
CA VAL A 17 7.36 4.31 -3.67
C VAL A 17 8.80 4.59 -3.27
N GLU A 18 9.06 4.61 -1.96
CA GLU A 18 10.40 4.76 -1.40
C GLU A 18 11.09 3.39 -1.27
N ASN A 19 12.40 3.36 -0.98
CA ASN A 19 13.19 2.12 -0.89
C ASN A 19 12.74 1.15 0.19
N PHE A 20 12.01 1.66 1.17
CA PHE A 20 11.72 0.91 2.37
C PHE A 20 10.25 0.99 2.75
N CYS A 21 9.76 -0.09 3.32
CA CYS A 21 8.47 -0.13 3.98
C CYS A 21 8.63 -0.55 5.45
N GLU A 22 7.70 -0.16 6.30
CA GLU A 22 7.61 -0.67 7.66
C GLU A 22 6.84 -2.00 7.66
N LEU A 23 7.52 -3.08 8.08
CA LEU A 23 6.93 -4.38 8.37
C LEU A 23 7.16 -4.68 9.85
N ASP A 24 6.09 -4.78 10.66
CA ASP A 24 6.16 -5.05 12.10
C ASP A 24 7.09 -4.12 12.89
N GLY A 25 7.13 -2.83 12.51
CA GLY A 25 8.01 -1.83 13.15
C GLY A 25 9.46 -1.86 12.66
N VAL A 26 9.81 -2.76 11.73
CA VAL A 26 11.13 -2.85 11.12
C VAL A 26 11.10 -2.32 9.69
N GLN A 27 12.02 -1.43 9.38
CA GLN A 27 12.20 -0.91 8.03
C GLN A 27 12.90 -1.98 7.16
N LYS A 28 12.22 -2.45 6.10
CA LYS A 28 12.75 -3.46 5.17
C LYS A 28 12.96 -2.90 3.78
N ASP A 29 14.05 -3.29 3.11
CA ASP A 29 14.31 -2.97 1.71
C ASP A 29 13.32 -3.72 0.81
N ILE A 30 12.58 -2.97 0.00
CA ILE A 30 11.57 -3.50 -0.91
C ILE A 30 11.99 -3.43 -2.38
N SER A 31 13.27 -3.21 -2.68
CA SER A 31 13.77 -3.09 -4.05
C SER A 31 13.39 -4.30 -4.92
N TYR A 32 13.42 -5.51 -4.35
CA TYR A 32 13.00 -6.73 -5.03
C TYR A 32 11.48 -6.81 -5.29
N PHE A 33 10.67 -6.12 -4.49
CA PHE A 33 9.19 -6.10 -4.57
C PHE A 33 8.59 -4.82 -5.13
N LYS A 34 9.44 -3.88 -5.52
CA LYS A 34 9.07 -2.57 -6.06
C LYS A 34 8.03 -2.68 -7.18
N ASN A 35 8.28 -3.52 -8.19
CA ASN A 35 7.39 -3.64 -9.35
C ASN A 35 6.03 -4.22 -8.96
N ASN A 36 6.02 -5.14 -8.00
CA ASN A 36 4.80 -5.73 -7.45
C ASN A 36 3.98 -4.70 -6.68
N ILE A 37 4.63 -3.85 -5.88
CA ILE A 37 3.98 -2.74 -5.16
C ILE A 37 3.37 -1.75 -6.15
N VAL A 38 4.13 -1.33 -7.18
CA VAL A 38 3.63 -0.43 -8.24
C VAL A 38 2.39 -1.04 -8.89
N LYS A 39 2.46 -2.30 -9.32
CA LYS A 39 1.34 -3.00 -9.95
C LYS A 39 0.09 -3.04 -9.05
N VAL A 40 0.26 -3.32 -7.76
CA VAL A 40 -0.87 -3.38 -6.81
C VAL A 40 -1.47 -1.99 -6.54
N ILE A 41 -0.68 -0.92 -6.59
CA ILE A 41 -1.20 0.45 -6.48
C ILE A 41 -1.98 0.83 -7.75
N GLU A 42 -1.45 0.50 -8.92
CA GLU A 42 -2.06 0.86 -10.21
C GLU A 42 -3.32 0.05 -10.52
N GLN A 43 -3.32 -1.22 -10.14
CA GLN A 43 -4.40 -2.18 -10.40
C GLN A 43 -4.72 -3.00 -9.14
N PRO A 44 -5.27 -2.36 -8.10
CA PRO A 44 -5.64 -3.06 -6.88
C PRO A 44 -6.78 -4.04 -7.18
N GLY A 45 -6.70 -5.24 -6.61
CA GLY A 45 -7.88 -6.11 -6.51
C GLY A 45 -8.90 -5.54 -5.53
N MET A 46 -8.44 -4.69 -4.61
CA MET A 46 -9.28 -3.98 -3.67
C MET A 46 -8.58 -2.75 -3.10
N MET A 47 -9.37 -1.71 -2.84
CA MET A 47 -8.86 -0.46 -2.29
C MET A 47 -9.69 0.00 -1.10
N ILE A 48 -9.02 0.30 0.02
CA ILE A 48 -9.67 0.66 1.29
C ILE A 48 -9.13 1.98 1.78
N GLU A 49 -10.01 2.94 2.06
CA GLU A 49 -9.66 4.21 2.67
C GLU A 49 -10.02 4.23 4.16
N VAL A 50 -9.07 4.60 5.00
CA VAL A 50 -9.27 4.71 6.45
C VAL A 50 -9.14 6.19 6.84
N PHE A 51 -10.27 6.77 7.26
CA PHE A 51 -10.37 8.15 7.71
C PHE A 51 -9.94 8.26 9.18
N ASP A 52 -8.63 8.30 9.43
CA ASP A 52 -8.07 8.70 10.72
C ASP A 52 -7.42 10.08 10.65
N THR A 53 -6.67 10.49 11.69
CA THR A 53 -5.97 11.78 11.76
C THR A 53 -4.98 12.02 10.62
N SER A 54 -4.60 10.99 9.87
CA SER A 54 -3.74 11.08 8.70
C SER A 54 -4.28 10.18 7.59
N LEU A 55 -5.12 10.71 6.69
CA LEU A 55 -5.74 9.98 5.58
C LEU A 55 -4.85 8.82 5.06
N LYS A 56 -5.29 7.58 5.34
CA LYS A 56 -4.59 6.35 4.95
C LYS A 56 -5.40 5.65 3.88
N ARG A 57 -4.68 5.06 2.94
CA ARG A 57 -5.28 4.19 1.92
C ARG A 57 -4.49 2.90 1.85
N TYR A 58 -5.20 1.81 1.64
CA TYR A 58 -4.64 0.48 1.54
C TYR A 58 -5.03 -0.12 0.18
N TYR A 59 -4.04 -0.63 -0.54
CA TYR A 59 -4.20 -1.33 -1.80
C TYR A 59 -3.90 -2.80 -1.56
N PHE A 60 -4.83 -3.68 -1.90
CA PHE A 60 -4.65 -5.13 -1.78
C PHE A 60 -4.74 -5.77 -3.16
N GLY A 61 -3.84 -6.70 -3.46
CA GLY A 61 -3.84 -7.37 -4.75
C GLY A 61 -2.99 -8.64 -4.77
N ALA A 62 -3.38 -9.58 -5.63
CA ALA A 62 -2.57 -10.75 -5.94
C ALA A 62 -1.50 -10.39 -6.98
N VAL A 63 -0.27 -10.81 -6.74
CA VAL A 63 0.85 -10.62 -7.69
C VAL A 63 1.24 -11.91 -8.40
N THR A 64 1.03 -13.04 -7.73
CA THR A 64 1.08 -14.39 -8.29
C THR A 64 -0.11 -15.20 -7.73
N TRP A 65 -0.26 -16.46 -8.16
CA TRP A 65 -1.34 -17.33 -7.67
C TRP A 65 -1.25 -17.64 -6.16
N ASN A 66 -0.05 -17.64 -5.60
CA ASN A 66 0.22 -17.96 -4.19
C ASN A 66 0.68 -16.74 -3.38
N GLN A 67 0.62 -15.55 -3.96
CA GLN A 67 1.15 -14.35 -3.33
C GLN A 67 0.22 -13.16 -3.46
N THR A 68 -0.09 -12.58 -2.31
CA THR A 68 -0.84 -11.33 -2.19
C THR A 68 0.01 -10.27 -1.52
N ILE A 69 -0.31 -9.01 -1.78
CA ILE A 69 0.35 -7.87 -1.17
C ILE A 69 -0.72 -6.90 -0.67
N LEU A 70 -0.46 -6.34 0.51
CA LEU A 70 -1.14 -5.17 1.02
C LEU A 70 -0.15 -4.00 1.08
N VAL A 71 -0.49 -2.88 0.45
CA VAL A 71 0.29 -1.65 0.43
C VAL A 71 -0.48 -0.56 1.16
N GLY A 72 0.07 -0.08 2.27
CA GLY A 72 -0.46 1.06 3.02
C GLY A 72 0.25 2.35 2.65
N VAL A 73 -0.51 3.33 2.16
CA VAL A 73 -0.03 4.68 1.86
C VAL A 73 -0.61 5.70 2.84
N ARG A 74 0.08 6.81 2.99
CA ARG A 74 -0.39 7.96 3.76
C ARG A 74 -0.25 9.22 2.93
N ASN A 75 -1.25 10.09 2.99
CA ASN A 75 -1.12 11.44 2.46
C ASN A 75 -0.43 12.33 3.49
N LYS A 76 0.69 12.94 3.12
CA LYS A 76 1.35 14.01 3.88
C LYS A 76 1.51 15.22 2.96
N ASN A 77 0.83 16.32 3.30
CA ASN A 77 0.89 17.59 2.57
C ASN A 77 0.59 17.44 1.06
N GLY A 78 -0.46 16.68 0.72
CA GLY A 78 -0.87 16.48 -0.67
C GLY A 78 -0.05 15.43 -1.43
N THR A 79 0.97 14.85 -0.80
CA THR A 79 1.76 13.76 -1.39
C THR A 79 1.38 12.43 -0.77
N TRP A 80 1.01 11.46 -1.60
CA TRP A 80 0.85 10.08 -1.17
C TRP A 80 2.20 9.36 -1.22
N SER A 81 2.56 8.71 -0.11
CA SER A 81 3.76 7.88 -0.03
C SER A 81 3.44 6.53 0.58
N VAL A 82 4.09 5.48 0.06
CA VAL A 82 4.09 4.15 0.67
C VAL A 82 4.73 4.24 2.05
N THR A 83 4.05 3.68 3.04
CA THR A 83 4.54 3.62 4.44
C THR A 83 4.61 2.18 4.94
N LYS A 84 3.73 1.30 4.44
CA LYS A 84 3.64 -0.09 4.87
C LYS A 84 3.49 -1.00 3.64
N CYS A 85 4.15 -2.15 3.66
CA CYS A 85 3.94 -3.21 2.68
C CYS A 85 3.98 -4.54 3.40
N PHE A 86 3.02 -5.41 3.10
CA PHE A 86 2.93 -6.74 3.67
C PHE A 86 2.76 -7.74 2.53
N GLU A 87 3.69 -8.68 2.42
CA GLU A 87 3.52 -9.86 1.59
C GLU A 87 2.73 -10.91 2.38
N ASN A 88 1.72 -11.50 1.75
CA ASN A 88 0.84 -12.50 2.34
C ASN A 88 0.33 -12.08 3.73
N PRO A 89 -0.32 -10.91 3.84
CA PRO A 89 -0.72 -10.37 5.13
C PRO A 89 -1.68 -11.32 5.85
N SER A 90 -1.50 -11.45 7.16
CA SER A 90 -2.38 -12.27 7.99
C SER A 90 -3.79 -11.67 8.06
N ALA A 91 -4.78 -12.54 8.28
CA ALA A 91 -6.15 -12.08 8.54
C ALA A 91 -6.22 -11.10 9.73
N SER A 92 -5.46 -11.35 10.79
CA SER A 92 -5.39 -10.47 11.97
C SER A 92 -4.93 -9.05 11.66
N LEU A 93 -4.07 -8.88 10.65
CA LEU A 93 -3.61 -7.57 10.20
C LEU A 93 -4.64 -6.86 9.33
N VAL A 94 -5.33 -7.63 8.49
CA VAL A 94 -6.19 -7.16 7.42
C VAL A 94 -7.59 -6.82 7.92
N THR A 95 -8.16 -7.66 8.80
CA THR A 95 -9.51 -7.49 9.35
C THR A 95 -9.75 -6.11 9.99
N PRO A 96 -8.84 -5.55 10.82
CA PRO A 96 -9.05 -4.22 11.39
C PRO A 96 -9.10 -3.09 10.36
N ILE A 97 -8.39 -3.24 9.23
CA ILE A 97 -8.39 -2.27 8.12
C ILE A 97 -9.76 -2.29 7.44
N PHE A 98 -10.29 -3.48 7.18
CA PHE A 98 -11.62 -3.66 6.60
C PHE A 98 -12.74 -3.13 7.48
N LEU A 99 -12.70 -3.42 8.78
CA LEU A 99 -13.77 -3.02 9.70
C LEU A 99 -13.82 -1.51 9.93
N ARG A 100 -12.71 -0.79 9.72
CA ARG A 100 -12.59 0.65 9.99
C ARG A 100 -12.56 1.50 8.73
N GLY A 101 -12.35 0.87 7.57
CA GLY A 101 -12.18 1.56 6.30
C GLY A 101 -13.43 1.48 5.42
N ASN A 102 -13.51 2.39 4.47
CA ASN A 102 -14.48 2.35 3.39
C ASN A 102 -13.82 1.73 2.16
N GLN A 103 -14.40 0.64 1.66
CA GLN A 103 -13.97 0.04 0.40
C GLN A 103 -14.39 0.94 -0.77
N LEU A 104 -13.44 1.24 -1.65
CA LEU A 104 -13.60 2.12 -2.81
C LEU A 104 -13.61 1.34 -4.13
N ILE A 105 -12.95 0.18 -4.17
CA ILE A 105 -12.93 -0.82 -5.25
C ILE A 105 -13.02 -2.18 -4.56
#